data_AF-A0A3M1EY25-F1
#
_entry.id   AF-A0A3M1EY25-F1
#
_cell.length_a   1.000
_cell.length_b   1.000
_cell.length_c   1.000
_cell.angle_alpha   90.00
_cell.angle_beta   90.00
_cell.angle_gamma   90.00
#
_symmetry.space_group_name_H-M   'P 1'
#
loop_
_entity.id
_entity.type
_entity.pdbx_description
1 polymer ?
#
loop_
_entity_poly.entity_id
_entity_poly.type
_entity_poly.pdbx_seq_one_letter_code
_entity_poly.pdbx_strand_id
1 'polypeptide(L)'
;MAKRQTQSRRVARKERKNVPSGRAYIHATFNNTIVTMTDPHGNTICWYSGGTSGFKGSRKSTPYAAQIAATSAAKTAAEHGMREVDVYVKGPGPG
;
A
#
# COMPACT_ATOMS: atom_id res chain seq x y z
N MET A 1 31.88 -18.39 -26.68
CA MET A 1 30.62 -18.30 -25.89
C MET A 1 30.45 -16.86 -25.42
N ALA A 2 29.54 -16.10 -26.02
CA ALA A 2 29.38 -14.66 -25.76
C ALA A 2 28.62 -14.42 -24.44
N LYS A 3 29.23 -13.66 -23.51
CA LYS A 3 28.61 -13.24 -22.24
C LYS A 3 27.52 -12.20 -22.53
N ARG A 4 26.28 -12.55 -22.20
CA ARG A 4 25.11 -11.66 -22.26
C ARG A 4 25.21 -10.62 -21.14
N GLN A 5 25.47 -9.36 -21.49
CA GLN A 5 25.44 -8.24 -20.54
C GLN A 5 23.98 -7.92 -20.18
N THR A 6 23.60 -8.17 -18.93
CA THR A 6 22.31 -7.78 -18.38
C THR A 6 22.32 -6.26 -18.14
N GLN A 7 21.71 -5.49 -19.05
CA GLN A 7 21.46 -4.07 -18.83
C GLN A 7 20.56 -3.91 -17.60
N SER A 8 21.08 -3.28 -16.55
CA SER A 8 20.29 -2.91 -15.39
C SER A 8 19.27 -1.86 -15.84
N ARG A 9 17.99 -2.25 -15.82
CA ARG A 9 16.87 -1.37 -16.17
C ARG A 9 16.79 -0.33 -15.06
N ARG A 10 17.23 0.91 -15.33
CA ARG A 10 17.06 2.04 -14.41
C ARG A 10 15.59 2.14 -14.05
N VAL A 11 15.26 1.83 -12.80
CA VAL A 11 13.92 2.02 -12.25
C VAL A 11 13.64 3.51 -12.31
N ALA A 12 12.71 3.91 -13.17
CA ALA A 12 12.30 5.32 -13.29
C ALA A 12 11.93 5.83 -11.89
N ARG A 13 12.57 6.94 -11.49
CA ARG A 13 12.36 7.55 -10.19
C ARG A 13 10.89 7.91 -10.10
N LYS A 14 10.16 7.25 -9.19
CA LYS A 14 8.73 7.44 -9.01
C LYS A 14 8.47 8.93 -8.78
N GLU A 15 7.81 9.57 -9.74
CA GLU A 15 7.48 10.98 -9.65
C GLU A 15 6.67 11.22 -8.38
N ARG A 16 7.14 12.15 -7.55
CA ARG A 16 6.40 12.58 -6.37
C ARG A 16 5.26 13.48 -6.85
N LYS A 17 4.17 12.84 -7.28
CA LYS A 17 2.92 13.55 -7.52
C LYS A 17 2.42 14.06 -6.17
N ASN A 18 2.17 15.37 -6.09
CA ASN A 18 1.57 15.99 -4.93
C ASN A 18 0.06 15.85 -5.06
N VAL A 19 -0.52 14.90 -4.33
CA VAL A 19 -1.93 14.53 -4.46
C VAL A 19 -2.65 14.91 -3.16
N PRO A 20 -3.33 16.06 -3.09
CA PRO A 20 -3.88 16.58 -1.83
C PRO A 20 -5.09 15.78 -1.31
N SER A 21 -5.91 15.24 -2.21
CA SER A 21 -7.07 14.40 -1.88
C SER A 21 -6.97 13.06 -2.60
N GLY A 22 -7.37 11.97 -1.94
CA GLY A 22 -7.33 10.62 -2.53
C GLY A 22 -8.35 9.66 -1.95
N ARG A 23 -8.21 8.38 -2.30
CA ARG A 23 -9.08 7.29 -1.83
C ARG A 23 -8.25 6.17 -1.22
N ALA A 24 -8.65 5.68 -0.05
CA ALA A 24 -8.11 4.51 0.61
C ALA A 24 -9.04 3.32 0.42
N TYR A 25 -8.55 2.28 -0.25
CA TYR A 25 -9.26 1.00 -0.36
C TYR A 25 -8.67 0.02 0.66
N ILE A 26 -9.51 -0.42 1.59
CA ILE A 26 -9.16 -1.40 2.61
C ILE A 26 -9.83 -2.72 2.23
N HIS A 27 -9.02 -3.70 1.86
CA HIS A 27 -9.47 -5.04 1.59
C HIS A 27 -9.15 -5.95 2.79
N ALA A 28 -10.17 -6.19 3.61
CA ALA A 28 -10.09 -6.94 4.85
C ALA A 28 -10.58 -8.38 4.63
N THR A 29 -9.65 -9.32 4.53
CA THR A 29 -9.96 -10.76 4.45
C THR A 29 -9.59 -11.46 5.75
N PHE A 30 -10.05 -12.69 5.96
CA PHE A 30 -9.66 -13.48 7.14
C PHE A 30 -8.16 -13.80 7.22
N ASN A 31 -7.41 -13.63 6.13
CA ASN A 31 -6.01 -14.03 6.04
C ASN A 31 -5.04 -12.84 5.98
N ASN A 32 -5.54 -11.66 5.60
CA ASN A 32 -4.74 -10.46 5.38
C ASN A 32 -5.63 -9.22 5.24
N THR A 33 -5.13 -8.08 5.68
CA THR A 33 -5.68 -6.76 5.35
C THR A 33 -4.72 -6.04 4.42
N ILE A 34 -5.23 -5.57 3.29
CA ILE A 34 -4.47 -4.81 2.29
C ILE A 34 -5.05 -3.41 2.22
N VAL A 35 -4.21 -2.41 2.42
CA VAL A 35 -4.57 -0.99 2.35
C VAL A 35 -3.90 -0.39 1.12
N THR A 36 -4.72 0.09 0.19
CA THR A 36 -4.28 0.68 -1.07
C THR A 36 -4.69 2.14 -1.11
N MET A 37 -3.72 3.04 -1.22
CA MET A 37 -3.95 4.48 -1.38
C MET A 37 -3.88 4.85 -2.84
N THR A 38 -4.87 5.60 -3.30
CA THR A 38 -5.02 5.96 -4.71
C THR A 38 -5.36 7.44 -4.87
N ASP A 39 -5.07 7.97 -6.05
CA ASP A 39 -5.59 9.25 -6.50
C ASP A 39 -7.11 9.17 -6.71
N PRO A 40 -7.84 10.29 -6.79
CA PRO A 40 -9.26 10.30 -7.15
C PRO A 40 -9.54 9.66 -8.52
N HIS A 41 -8.54 9.66 -9.40
CA HIS A 41 -8.56 9.01 -10.72
C HIS A 41 -8.30 7.49 -10.68
N GLY A 42 -8.00 6.91 -9.51
CA GLY A 42 -7.75 5.48 -9.34
C GLY A 42 -6.29 5.04 -9.53
N ASN A 43 -5.36 5.96 -9.73
CA ASN A 43 -3.93 5.62 -9.81
C ASN A 43 -3.39 5.27 -8.42
N THR A 44 -2.73 4.11 -8.29
CA THR A 44 -2.16 3.70 -7.00
C THR A 44 -0.89 4.48 -6.66
N ILE A 45 -0.93 5.19 -5.54
CA ILE A 45 0.24 5.90 -5.00
C ILE A 45 1.07 4.93 -4.17
N CYS A 46 0.47 4.28 -3.18
CA CYS A 46 1.14 3.30 -2.33
C CYS A 46 0.17 2.22 -1.89
N TRP A 47 0.70 1.10 -1.45
CA TRP A 47 -0.08 0.03 -0.87
C TRP A 47 0.76 -0.67 0.19
N TYR A 48 0.10 -1.11 1.25
CA TYR A 48 0.70 -1.88 2.32
C TYR A 48 -0.25 -2.99 2.72
N SER A 49 0.30 -4.03 3.32
CA SER A 49 -0.47 -5.13 3.84
C SER A 49 0.19 -5.65 5.11
N GLY A 50 -0.52 -6.48 5.88
CA GLY A 50 0.09 -7.15 7.03
C GLY A 50 1.38 -7.90 6.65
N GLY A 51 1.44 -8.48 5.45
CA GLY A 51 2.65 -9.10 4.92
C GLY A 51 3.80 -8.12 4.65
N THR A 52 3.50 -6.96 4.08
CA THR A 52 4.49 -5.91 3.78
C THR A 52 5.08 -5.29 5.05
N SER A 53 4.30 -5.27 6.13
CA SER A 53 4.71 -4.81 7.46
C SER A 53 5.52 -5.84 8.26
N GLY A 54 5.94 -6.95 7.64
CA GLY A 54 6.82 -7.96 8.26
C GLY A 54 6.10 -9.06 9.03
N PHE A 55 4.77 -9.05 9.09
CA PHE A 55 4.02 -10.14 9.70
C PHE A 55 3.99 -11.36 8.76
N LYS A 56 4.13 -12.56 9.33
CA LYS A 56 4.15 -13.83 8.59
C LYS A 56 3.13 -14.81 9.17
N GLY A 57 2.66 -15.74 8.33
CA GLY A 57 1.68 -16.76 8.72
C GLY A 57 0.38 -16.15 9.25
N SER A 58 -0.17 -16.76 10.30
CA SER A 58 -1.40 -16.34 10.99
C SER A 58 -1.32 -14.96 11.64
N ARG A 59 -0.13 -14.39 11.84
CA ARG A 59 0.00 -13.03 12.39
C ARG A 59 -0.45 -11.94 11.42
N LYS A 60 -0.52 -12.25 10.11
CA LYS A 60 -0.96 -11.30 9.06
C LYS A 60 -2.45 -10.98 9.10
N SER A 61 -3.28 -11.87 9.66
CA SER A 61 -4.73 -11.69 9.78
C SER A 61 -5.15 -10.96 11.04
N THR A 62 -4.21 -10.55 11.89
CA THR A 62 -4.52 -9.89 13.14
C THR A 62 -4.88 -8.41 12.91
N PRO A 63 -5.79 -7.83 13.73
CA PRO A 63 -6.12 -6.40 13.66
C PRO A 63 -4.88 -5.52 13.91
N TYR A 64 -3.93 -6.01 14.71
CA TYR A 64 -2.67 -5.31 14.95
C TYR A 64 -1.84 -5.18 13.66
N ALA A 65 -1.74 -6.25 12.87
CA ALA A 65 -1.04 -6.20 11.58
C ALA A 65 -1.71 -5.22 10.60
N ALA A 66 -3.05 -5.15 10.60
CA ALA A 66 -3.80 -4.20 9.79
C ALA A 66 -3.53 -2.75 10.21
N GLN A 67 -3.48 -2.47 11.51
CA GLN A 67 -3.18 -1.13 12.03
C GLN A 67 -1.77 -0.65 11.61
N ILE A 68 -0.77 -1.52 11.72
CA ILE A 68 0.60 -1.20 11.29
C ILE A 68 0.68 -0.98 9.78
N ALA A 69 -0.04 -1.79 8.98
CA ALA A 69 -0.12 -1.61 7.53
C ALA A 69 -0.79 -0.28 7.16
N ALA A 70 -1.92 0.06 7.80
CA ALA A 70 -2.63 1.32 7.59
C ALA A 70 -1.75 2.54 7.97
N THR A 71 -1.05 2.46 9.09
CA THR A 71 -0.13 3.52 9.54
C THR A 71 1.02 3.73 8.56
N SER A 72 1.59 2.64 8.04
CA SER A 72 2.65 2.69 7.03
C SER A 72 2.15 3.31 5.72
N ALA A 73 0.96 2.91 5.28
CA ALA A 73 0.31 3.48 4.09
C ALA A 73 0.03 4.98 4.24
N ALA A 74 -0.54 5.38 5.37
CA ALA A 74 -0.85 6.77 5.66
C ALA A 74 0.41 7.64 5.71
N LYS A 75 1.50 7.14 6.35
CA LYS A 75 2.78 7.86 6.41
C LYS A 75 3.33 8.14 5.01
N THR A 76 3.37 7.12 4.15
CA THR A 76 3.84 7.30 2.77
C THR A 76 2.89 8.19 1.95
N ALA A 77 1.58 8.09 2.15
CA ALA A 77 0.62 8.98 1.50
C ALA A 77 0.80 10.45 1.92
N ALA A 78 1.07 10.71 3.20
CA ALA A 78 1.38 12.05 3.71
C ALA A 78 2.69 12.60 3.12
N GLU A 79 3.71 11.77 2.90
CA GLU A 79 4.94 12.15 2.18
C GLU A 79 4.67 12.52 0.71
N HIS A 80 3.58 12.02 0.13
CA HIS A 80 3.08 12.37 -1.20
C HIS A 80 2.10 13.56 -1.19
N GLY A 81 1.94 14.25 -0.06
CA GLY A 81 1.13 15.46 0.07
C GLY A 81 -0.37 15.23 0.30
N MET A 82 -0.78 14.00 0.57
CA MET A 82 -2.19 13.66 0.82
C MET A 82 -2.64 14.15 2.20
N ARG A 83 -3.75 14.90 2.21
CA ARG A 83 -4.35 15.49 3.41
C ARG A 83 -5.74 14.94 3.68
N GLU A 84 -6.53 14.73 2.62
CA GLU A 84 -7.90 14.22 2.70
C GLU A 84 -8.02 12.89 1.97
N VAL A 85 -8.78 11.96 2.56
CA VAL A 85 -8.91 10.60 2.02
C VAL A 85 -10.31 10.07 2.24
N ASP A 86 -10.94 9.60 1.17
CA ASP A 86 -12.18 8.83 1.24
C ASP A 86 -11.87 7.36 1.50
N VAL A 87 -12.47 6.76 2.52
CA VAL A 87 -12.19 5.38 2.92
C VAL A 87 -13.26 4.42 2.41
N TYR A 88 -12.83 3.38 1.71
CA TYR A 88 -13.67 2.30 1.18
C TYR A 88 -13.23 0.97 1.78
N VAL A 89 -14.09 0.36 2.58
CA VAL A 89 -13.81 -0.93 3.24
C VAL A 89 -14.55 -2.05 2.53
N LYS A 90 -13.84 -3.15 2.25
CA LYS A 90 -14.41 -4.36 1.65
C LYS A 90 -13.88 -5.62 2.34
N GLY A 91 -14.82 -6.41 2.87
CA GLY A 91 -14.60 -7.78 3.29
C GLY A 91 -14.89 -8.02 4.77
N PRO A 92 -14.98 -9.29 5.20
CA PRO A 92 -15.39 -9.69 6.55
C PRO A 92 -14.23 -9.82 7.55
N GLY A 93 -13.00 -9.53 7.12
CA GLY A 93 -11.81 -9.71 7.95
C GLY A 93 -11.81 -8.82 9.21
N PRO A 94 -11.07 -9.22 10.26
CA PRO A 94 -11.10 -8.53 11.54
C PRO A 94 -10.28 -7.21 11.60
N GLY A 95 -9.67 -6.79 10.50
CA GLY A 95 -8.69 -5.70 10.47
C GLY A 95 -9.00 -4.64 9.42
#